data_AF-A0A0T5PND4-F1
#
_entry.id   AF-A0A0T5PND4-F1
#
_cell.length_a   1.000
_cell.length_b   1.000
_cell.length_c   1.000
_cell.angle_alpha   90.00
_cell.angle_beta   90.00
_cell.angle_gamma   90.00
#
_symmetry.space_group_name_H-M   'P 1'
#
loop_
_entity.id
_entity.type
_entity.pdbx_description
1 polymer ?
#
loop_
_entity_poly.entity_id
_entity_poly.type
_entity_poly.pdbx_seq_one_letter_code
_entity_poly.pdbx_strand_id
1 'polypeptide(L)'
;MTSKTDVLIPEGLHNYAKSRSSNFVTKLREEMMVIEGEIEHNEGLYPFNSGRLTKAELCRRAGVDDKTLQNPTHKSSTNKMVDDWLERVKRHVAQGRTVVRRAVTERAEHWKQEHDRIGNAYALSELEHNERMVELEKLKGENAKLKQEIDELREMLGHAEGKNIISIRPKGN
;
A
#
# COMPACT_ATOMS: atom_id res chain seq x y z
N MET A 1 -37.42 62.86 -3.17
CA MET A 1 -37.25 61.92 -2.04
C MET A 1 -38.16 60.72 -2.27
N THR A 2 -37.69 59.73 -3.01
CA THR A 2 -38.46 58.50 -3.28
C THR A 2 -38.17 57.50 -2.16
N SER A 3 -39.14 57.38 -1.26
CA SER A 3 -39.18 56.40 -0.18
C SER A 3 -39.00 55.00 -0.76
N LYS A 4 -37.93 54.30 -0.37
CA LYS A 4 -37.74 52.88 -0.70
C LYS A 4 -38.81 52.11 0.06
N THR A 5 -39.72 51.49 -0.67
CA THR A 5 -40.69 50.54 -0.15
C THR A 5 -39.94 49.40 0.54
N ASP A 6 -39.99 49.36 1.87
CA ASP A 6 -39.53 48.21 2.66
C ASP A 6 -40.53 47.07 2.42
N VAL A 7 -40.24 46.26 1.41
CA VAL A 7 -41.02 45.06 1.11
C VAL A 7 -40.67 44.04 2.19
N LEU A 8 -41.60 43.79 3.11
CA LEU A 8 -41.53 42.70 4.08
C LEU A 8 -41.44 41.36 3.35
N ILE A 9 -40.23 40.82 3.28
CA ILE A 9 -39.98 39.51 2.66
C ILE A 9 -40.56 38.42 3.58
N PRO A 10 -41.36 37.47 3.06
CA PRO A 10 -41.91 36.37 3.85
C PRO A 10 -40.80 35.54 4.52
N GLU A 11 -41.00 35.19 5.79
CA GLU A 11 -40.03 34.47 6.62
C GLU A 11 -39.57 33.13 5.98
N GLY A 12 -40.48 32.42 5.32
CA GLY A 12 -40.18 31.19 4.59
C GLY A 12 -39.14 31.37 3.47
N LEU A 13 -39.13 32.53 2.80
CA LEU A 13 -38.15 32.83 1.76
C LEU A 13 -36.76 33.09 2.35
N HIS A 14 -36.71 33.73 3.52
CA HIS A 14 -35.46 33.98 4.24
C HIS A 14 -34.84 32.67 4.76
N ASN A 15 -35.67 31.77 5.31
CA ASN A 15 -35.23 30.46 5.77
C ASN A 15 -34.77 29.56 4.61
N TYR A 16 -35.47 29.59 3.48
CA TYR A 16 -35.05 28.87 2.28
C TYR A 16 -33.71 29.38 1.74
N ALA A 17 -33.50 30.70 1.68
CA ALA A 17 -32.23 31.29 1.26
C ALA A 17 -31.07 30.88 2.17
N LYS A 18 -31.27 30.93 3.50
CA LYS A 18 -30.27 30.47 4.49
C LYS A 18 -29.96 28.98 4.31
N SER A 19 -30.97 28.14 4.16
CA SER A 19 -30.80 26.70 3.96
C SER A 19 -30.00 26.40 2.69
N ARG A 20 -30.32 27.07 1.57
CA ARG A 20 -29.56 26.94 0.32
C ARG A 20 -28.08 27.33 0.48
N SER A 21 -27.81 28.47 1.12
CA SER A 21 -26.44 28.91 1.39
C SER A 21 -25.69 27.95 2.31
N SER A 22 -26.35 27.40 3.33
CA SER A 22 -25.76 26.40 4.22
C SER A 22 -25.42 25.12 3.46
N ASN A 23 -26.37 24.60 2.66
CA ASN A 23 -26.17 23.39 1.85
C ASN A 23 -25.02 23.53 0.86
N PHE A 24 -24.85 24.70 0.25
CA PHE A 24 -23.72 25.00 -0.62
C PHE A 24 -22.38 24.88 0.12
N VAL A 25 -22.28 25.44 1.34
CA VAL A 25 -21.07 25.36 2.17
C VAL A 25 -20.80 23.92 2.62
N THR A 26 -21.84 23.17 3.01
CA THR A 26 -21.71 21.77 3.42
C THR A 26 -21.11 20.93 2.31
N LYS A 27 -21.67 21.00 1.09
CA LYS A 27 -21.15 20.26 -0.06
C LYS A 27 -19.68 20.54 -0.35
N LEU A 28 -19.27 21.81 -0.26
CA LEU A 28 -17.87 22.16 -0.46
C LEU A 28 -16.96 21.54 0.60
N ARG A 29 -17.38 21.53 1.87
CA ARG A 29 -16.58 20.96 2.96
C ARG A 29 -16.47 19.44 2.87
N GLU A 30 -17.58 18.77 2.57
CA GLU A 30 -17.58 17.33 2.33
C GLU A 30 -16.62 16.98 1.20
N GLU A 31 -16.67 17.72 0.09
CA GLU A 31 -15.77 17.47 -1.04
C GLU A 31 -14.30 17.78 -0.71
N MET A 32 -14.03 18.82 0.09
CA MET A 32 -12.66 19.09 0.59
C MET A 32 -12.09 17.89 1.35
N MET A 33 -12.89 17.27 2.24
CA MET A 33 -12.47 16.09 3.00
C MET A 33 -12.21 14.89 2.10
N VAL A 34 -13.06 14.67 1.09
CA VAL A 34 -12.87 13.59 0.11
C VAL A 34 -11.56 13.80 -0.66
N ILE A 35 -11.32 15.00 -1.15
CA ILE A 35 -10.10 15.35 -1.89
C ILE A 35 -8.84 15.15 -1.04
N GLU A 36 -8.87 15.54 0.23
CA GLU A 36 -7.75 15.31 1.16
C GLU A 36 -7.45 13.81 1.33
N GLY A 37 -8.48 12.98 1.52
CA GLY A 37 -8.32 11.54 1.63
C GLY A 37 -7.77 10.89 0.35
N GLU A 38 -8.18 11.37 -0.82
CA GLU A 38 -7.62 10.90 -2.09
C GLU A 38 -6.15 11.29 -2.28
N ILE A 39 -5.78 12.50 -1.88
CA ILE A 39 -4.38 12.95 -1.92
C ILE A 39 -3.52 12.06 -1.03
N GLU A 40 -3.98 11.77 0.19
CA GLU A 40 -3.30 10.87 1.11
C GLU A 40 -3.15 9.46 0.51
N HIS A 41 -4.24 8.91 -0.02
CA HIS A 41 -4.24 7.59 -0.65
C HIS A 41 -3.32 7.50 -1.87
N ASN A 42 -3.07 8.61 -2.56
CA ASN A 42 -2.21 8.68 -3.73
C ASN A 42 -0.78 9.16 -3.41
N GLU A 43 -0.36 9.07 -2.15
CA GLU A 43 0.96 9.46 -1.64
C GLU A 43 1.29 10.94 -1.90
N GLY A 44 0.32 11.83 -1.66
CA GLY A 44 0.50 13.26 -1.82
C GLY A 44 0.31 13.77 -3.25
N LEU A 45 -0.24 12.95 -4.17
CA LEU A 45 -0.60 13.35 -5.53
C LEU A 45 -2.11 13.50 -5.66
N TYR A 46 -2.58 14.59 -6.26
CA TYR A 46 -3.98 14.70 -6.63
C TYR A 46 -4.24 13.92 -7.94
N PRO A 47 -5.14 12.92 -7.97
CA PRO A 47 -5.27 12.01 -9.12
C PRO A 47 -6.04 12.61 -10.30
N PHE A 48 -6.82 13.66 -10.08
CA PHE A 48 -7.69 14.24 -11.12
C PHE A 48 -7.13 15.54 -11.70
N ASN A 49 -7.77 16.01 -12.77
CA ASN A 49 -7.48 17.29 -13.41
C ASN A 49 -5.98 17.51 -13.72
N SER A 50 -5.32 16.47 -14.23
CA SER A 50 -3.87 16.48 -14.50
C SER A 50 -3.01 16.91 -13.29
N GLY A 51 -3.43 16.54 -12.08
CA GLY A 51 -2.72 16.88 -10.85
C GLY A 51 -2.93 18.30 -10.37
N ARG A 52 -3.94 19.03 -10.87
CA ARG A 52 -4.19 20.43 -10.52
C ARG A 52 -5.45 20.55 -9.67
N LEU A 53 -5.29 21.05 -8.45
CA LEU A 53 -6.41 21.41 -7.60
C LEU A 53 -6.70 22.92 -7.71
N THR A 54 -7.92 23.27 -8.13
CA THR A 54 -8.37 24.65 -8.32
C THR A 54 -9.76 24.84 -7.70
N LYS A 55 -10.21 26.10 -7.54
CA LYS A 55 -11.57 26.39 -7.05
C LYS A 55 -12.64 25.80 -7.97
N ALA A 56 -12.47 25.97 -9.28
CA ALA A 56 -13.36 25.41 -10.28
C ALA A 56 -13.41 23.88 -10.19
N GLU A 57 -12.26 23.23 -9.96
CA GLU A 57 -12.22 21.78 -9.76
C GLU A 57 -12.98 21.33 -8.51
N LEU A 58 -12.76 21.99 -7.38
CA LEU A 58 -13.52 21.73 -6.14
C LEU A 58 -15.03 21.91 -6.37
N CYS A 59 -15.44 23.02 -7.00
CA CYS A 59 -16.86 23.31 -7.24
C CYS A 59 -17.48 22.28 -8.20
N ARG A 60 -16.77 21.91 -9.26
CA ARG A 60 -17.19 20.86 -10.20
C ARG A 60 -17.45 19.54 -9.49
N ARG A 61 -16.56 19.15 -8.57
CA ARG A 61 -16.68 17.90 -7.82
C ARG A 61 -17.80 17.94 -6.78
N ALA A 62 -17.92 19.05 -6.06
CA ALA A 62 -19.00 19.28 -5.12
C ALA A 62 -20.38 19.45 -5.80
N GLY A 63 -20.43 19.48 -7.14
CA GLY A 63 -21.66 19.64 -7.91
C GLY A 63 -22.30 21.02 -7.73
N VAL A 64 -21.49 22.07 -7.60
CA VAL A 64 -21.94 23.45 -7.41
C VAL A 64 -21.30 24.40 -8.42
N ASP A 65 -21.97 25.52 -8.70
CA ASP A 65 -21.45 26.54 -9.62
C ASP A 65 -20.42 27.44 -8.91
N ASP A 66 -19.21 27.52 -9.48
CA ASP A 66 -18.11 28.44 -9.10
C ASP A 66 -18.61 29.86 -8.89
N LYS A 67 -19.48 30.37 -9.78
CA LYS A 67 -19.99 31.74 -9.71
C LYS A 67 -20.67 32.05 -8.38
N THR A 68 -21.22 31.04 -7.70
CA THR A 68 -21.83 31.17 -6.37
C THR A 68 -20.84 31.69 -5.33
N LEU A 69 -19.55 31.36 -5.45
CA LEU A 69 -18.49 31.88 -4.56
C LEU A 69 -18.26 33.39 -4.74
N GLN A 70 -18.59 33.95 -5.91
CA GLN A 70 -18.42 35.37 -6.20
C GLN A 70 -19.60 36.23 -5.68
N ASN A 71 -20.71 35.59 -5.29
CA ASN A 71 -21.87 36.29 -4.75
C ASN A 71 -21.53 36.98 -3.42
N PRO A 72 -22.12 38.16 -3.13
CA PRO A 72 -21.83 38.91 -1.90
C PRO A 72 -21.94 38.09 -0.61
N THR A 73 -22.88 37.15 -0.55
CA THR A 73 -23.09 36.22 0.58
C THR A 73 -21.88 35.33 0.88
N HIS A 74 -21.13 34.92 -0.14
CA HIS A 74 -20.05 33.92 -0.04
C HIS A 74 -18.66 34.52 -0.30
N LYS A 75 -18.58 35.68 -0.95
CA LYS A 75 -17.34 36.29 -1.42
C LYS A 75 -16.33 36.57 -0.30
N SER A 76 -16.79 37.04 0.85
CA SER A 76 -15.92 37.38 2.00
C SER A 76 -15.72 36.23 2.99
N SER A 77 -16.55 35.18 2.90
CA SER A 77 -16.61 34.09 3.88
C SER A 77 -16.17 32.77 3.25
N THR A 78 -17.07 32.09 2.53
CA THR A 78 -16.85 30.77 1.93
C THR A 78 -15.72 30.79 0.91
N ASN A 79 -15.64 31.81 0.05
CA ASN A 79 -14.58 31.91 -0.96
C ASN A 79 -13.20 32.04 -0.30
N LYS A 80 -13.08 32.84 0.76
CA LYS A 80 -11.85 32.95 1.54
C LYS A 80 -11.48 31.62 2.22
N MET A 81 -12.45 30.92 2.80
CA MET A 81 -12.24 29.58 3.36
C MET A 81 -11.70 28.59 2.31
N VAL A 82 -12.25 28.62 1.09
CA VAL A 82 -11.76 27.80 -0.02
C VAL A 82 -10.34 28.19 -0.43
N ASP A 83 -10.03 29.48 -0.49
CA ASP A 83 -8.68 29.96 -0.80
C ASP A 83 -7.65 29.51 0.23
N ASP A 84 -7.94 29.71 1.51
CA ASP A 84 -7.07 29.32 2.61
C ASP A 84 -6.84 27.79 2.60
N TRP A 85 -7.88 27.01 2.30
CA TRP A 85 -7.78 25.56 2.15
C TRP A 85 -6.91 25.16 0.97
N LEU A 86 -7.15 25.73 -0.22
CA LEU A 86 -6.35 25.44 -1.42
C LEU A 86 -4.88 25.77 -1.19
N GLU A 87 -4.58 26.89 -0.53
CA GLU A 87 -3.20 27.25 -0.21
C GLU A 87 -2.54 26.25 0.73
N ARG A 88 -3.24 25.81 1.78
CA ARG A 88 -2.75 24.76 2.69
C ARG A 88 -2.46 23.46 1.96
N VAL A 89 -3.40 22.97 1.15
CA VAL A 89 -3.24 21.70 0.43
C VAL A 89 -2.11 21.80 -0.60
N LYS A 90 -2.05 22.90 -1.36
CA LYS A 90 -1.02 23.10 -2.39
C LYS A 90 0.41 23.13 -1.86
N ARG A 91 0.61 23.55 -0.61
CA ARG A 91 1.95 23.52 0.01
C ARG A 91 2.49 22.10 0.24
N HIS A 92 1.60 21.11 0.36
CA HIS A 92 1.96 19.74 0.70
C HIS A 92 1.79 18.76 -0.47
N VAL A 93 1.19 19.21 -1.57
CA VAL A 93 0.83 18.36 -2.70
C VAL A 93 1.66 18.72 -3.92
N ALA A 94 2.29 17.72 -4.51
CA ALA A 94 3.01 17.89 -5.76
C ALA A 94 1.98 18.06 -6.90
N GLN A 95 1.94 19.23 -7.52
CA GLN A 95 0.93 19.56 -8.53
C GLN A 95 1.51 19.72 -9.93
N GLY A 96 0.65 19.42 -10.90
CA GLY A 96 0.91 19.65 -12.31
C GLY A 96 1.38 18.42 -13.08
N ARG A 97 0.98 18.38 -14.34
CA ARG A 97 1.11 17.22 -15.24
C ARG A 97 2.50 16.61 -15.27
N THR A 98 3.55 17.42 -15.40
CA THR A 98 4.92 16.92 -15.51
C THR A 98 5.40 16.30 -14.21
N VAL A 99 5.11 16.93 -13.07
CA VAL A 99 5.50 16.44 -11.74
C VAL A 99 4.78 15.13 -11.42
N VAL A 100 3.46 15.10 -11.63
CA VAL A 100 2.66 13.89 -11.43
C VAL A 100 3.11 12.77 -12.36
N ARG A 101 3.33 13.05 -13.65
CA ARG A 101 3.82 12.03 -14.59
C ARG A 101 5.17 11.47 -14.15
N ARG A 102 6.10 12.32 -13.70
CA ARG A 102 7.40 11.87 -13.21
C ARG A 102 7.25 10.97 -11.98
N ALA A 103 6.49 11.41 -10.98
CA ALA A 103 6.25 10.64 -9.76
C ALA A 103 5.59 9.29 -10.04
N VAL A 104 4.61 9.24 -10.95
CA VAL A 104 3.96 7.97 -11.36
C VAL A 104 4.95 7.05 -12.09
N THR A 105 5.79 7.59 -12.98
CA THR A 105 6.83 6.81 -13.67
C THR A 105 7.88 6.28 -12.69
N GLU A 106 8.37 7.12 -11.78
CA GLU A 106 9.31 6.72 -10.72
C GLU A 106 8.72 5.61 -9.85
N ARG A 107 7.44 5.74 -9.46
CA ARG A 107 6.72 4.71 -8.70
C ARG A 107 6.59 3.39 -9.46
N ALA A 108 6.20 3.45 -10.73
CA ALA A 108 6.07 2.24 -11.56
C ALA A 108 7.41 1.53 -11.73
N GLU A 109 8.49 2.28 -11.95
CA GLU A 109 9.83 1.73 -12.08
C GLU A 109 10.32 1.12 -10.76
N HIS A 110 10.06 1.77 -9.63
CA HIS A 110 10.36 1.21 -8.31
C HIS A 110 9.64 -0.12 -8.06
N TRP A 111 8.33 -0.20 -8.33
CA TRP A 111 7.58 -1.44 -8.17
C TRP A 111 8.05 -2.55 -9.10
N LYS A 112 8.44 -2.21 -10.33
CA LYS A 112 9.04 -3.17 -11.25
C LYS A 112 10.34 -3.74 -10.68
N GLN A 113 11.22 -2.88 -10.16
CA GLN A 113 12.49 -3.32 -9.57
C GLN A 113 12.28 -4.21 -8.34
N GLU A 114 11.35 -3.86 -7.45
CA GLU A 114 11.04 -4.69 -6.29
C GLU A 114 10.41 -6.03 -6.68
N HIS A 115 9.53 -6.03 -7.69
CA HIS A 115 8.98 -7.26 -8.23
C HIS A 115 10.06 -8.15 -8.83
N ASP A 116 10.96 -7.61 -9.65
CA ASP A 116 12.07 -8.35 -10.26
C ASP A 116 13.01 -8.90 -9.17
N ARG A 117 13.26 -8.12 -8.11
CA ARG A 117 14.04 -8.55 -6.95
C ARG A 117 13.40 -9.74 -6.25
N ILE A 118 12.09 -9.69 -5.99
CA ILE A 118 11.34 -10.79 -5.35
C ILE A 118 11.37 -12.03 -6.25
N GLY A 119 11.13 -11.86 -7.56
CA GLY A 119 11.17 -12.95 -8.54
C GLY A 119 12.54 -13.66 -8.57
N ASN A 120 13.62 -12.88 -8.57
CA ASN A 120 14.98 -13.43 -8.52
C ASN A 120 15.27 -14.16 -7.21
N ALA A 121 14.86 -13.59 -6.07
CA ALA A 121 15.02 -14.23 -4.77
C ALA A 121 14.24 -15.54 -4.67
N TYR A 122 13.03 -15.58 -5.22
CA TYR A 122 12.21 -16.78 -5.28
C TYR A 122 12.88 -17.87 -6.13
N ALA A 123 13.34 -17.53 -7.34
CA ALA A 123 14.03 -18.47 -8.23
C ALA A 123 15.30 -19.05 -7.58
N LEU A 124 16.08 -18.22 -6.90
CA LEU A 124 17.26 -18.68 -6.15
C LEU A 124 16.86 -19.64 -5.01
N SER A 125 15.81 -19.30 -4.26
CA SER A 125 15.31 -20.14 -3.17
C SER A 125 14.80 -21.49 -3.68
N GLU A 126 14.18 -21.56 -4.87
CA GLU A 126 13.75 -22.82 -5.48
C GLU A 126 14.94 -23.69 -5.87
N LEU A 127 16.00 -23.11 -6.44
CA LEU A 127 17.23 -23.83 -6.76
C LEU A 127 17.88 -24.41 -5.51
N GLU A 128 18.07 -23.59 -4.46
CA GLU A 128 18.61 -24.04 -3.18
C GLU A 128 17.75 -25.15 -2.54
N HIS A 129 16.42 -25.03 -2.63
CA HIS A 129 15.52 -26.06 -2.13
C HIS A 129 15.73 -27.39 -2.86
N ASN A 130 15.81 -27.36 -4.19
CA ASN A 130 16.04 -28.55 -5.00
C ASN A 130 17.39 -29.20 -4.68
N GLU A 131 18.46 -28.40 -4.54
CA GLU A 131 19.78 -28.89 -4.16
C GLU A 131 19.75 -29.59 -2.79
N ARG A 132 19.11 -28.96 -1.78
CA ARG A 132 18.93 -29.56 -0.45
C ARG A 132 18.12 -30.84 -0.49
N MET A 133 17.11 -30.94 -1.35
CA MET A 133 16.31 -32.16 -1.49
C MET A 133 17.13 -33.31 -2.10
N VAL A 134 17.97 -33.03 -3.08
CA VAL A 134 18.89 -34.02 -3.67
C VAL A 134 19.91 -34.48 -2.62
N GLU A 135 20.50 -33.56 -1.87
CA GLU A 135 21.45 -33.89 -0.81
C GLU A 135 20.81 -34.73 0.30
N LEU A 136 19.59 -34.37 0.70
CA LEU A 136 18.83 -35.10 1.72
C LEU A 136 18.56 -36.54 1.29
N GLU A 137 18.19 -36.77 0.02
CA GLU A 137 17.97 -38.11 -0.51
C GLU A 137 19.27 -38.93 -0.56
N LYS A 138 20.38 -38.30 -0.97
CA LYS A 138 21.71 -38.93 -0.93
C LYS A 138 22.09 -39.37 0.49
N LEU A 139 21.98 -38.46 1.46
CA LEU A 139 22.31 -38.75 2.86
C LEU A 139 21.41 -39.83 3.46
N LYS A 140 20.13 -39.87 3.10
CA LYS A 140 19.23 -40.97 3.48
C LYS A 140 19.71 -42.31 2.94
N GLY A 141 20.11 -42.36 1.66
CA GLY A 141 20.66 -43.56 1.03
C GLY A 141 21.94 -44.05 1.72
N GLU A 142 22.87 -43.15 2.03
CA GLU A 142 24.10 -43.47 2.76
C GLU A 142 23.81 -43.97 4.19
N ASN A 143 22.88 -43.32 4.90
CA ASN A 143 22.48 -43.73 6.24
C ASN A 143 21.87 -45.14 6.26
N ALA A 144 21.06 -45.47 5.25
CA ALA A 144 20.48 -46.81 5.11
C ALA A 144 21.55 -47.88 4.88
N LYS A 145 22.54 -47.61 4.02
CA LYS A 145 23.67 -48.53 3.78
C LYS A 145 24.51 -48.75 5.04
N LEU A 146 24.89 -47.67 5.72
CA LEU A 146 25.67 -47.76 6.95
C LEU A 146 24.92 -48.51 8.06
N LYS A 147 23.61 -48.34 8.17
CA LYS A 147 22.78 -49.12 9.11
C LYS A 147 22.82 -50.60 8.78
N GLN A 148 22.66 -50.95 7.51
CA GLN A 148 22.75 -52.34 7.06
C GLN A 148 24.12 -52.94 7.38
N GLU A 149 25.22 -52.24 7.07
CA GLU A 149 26.58 -52.69 7.38
C GLU A 149 26.79 -52.89 8.89
N ILE A 150 26.28 -51.97 9.72
CA ILE A 150 26.35 -52.10 11.19
C ILE A 150 25.60 -53.35 11.66
N ASP A 151 24.42 -53.62 11.11
CA ASP A 151 23.61 -54.77 11.48
C ASP A 151 24.29 -56.07 11.06
N GLU A 152 24.83 -56.15 9.83
CA GLU A 152 25.61 -57.30 9.34
C GLU A 152 26.86 -57.56 10.21
N LEU A 153 27.62 -56.52 10.55
CA LEU A 153 28.79 -56.65 11.42
C LEU A 153 28.42 -57.11 12.84
N ARG A 154 27.29 -56.63 13.37
CA ARG A 154 26.77 -57.07 14.68
C ARG A 154 26.38 -58.54 14.66
N GLU A 155 25.73 -59.01 13.59
CA GLU A 155 25.42 -60.44 13.41
C GLU A 155 26.70 -61.28 13.35
N MET A 156 27.71 -60.84 12.57
CA MET A 156 29.00 -61.53 12.48
C MET A 156 29.71 -61.62 13.84
N LEU A 157 29.70 -60.55 14.64
CA LEU A 157 30.27 -60.54 15.99
C LEU A 157 29.51 -61.48 16.93
N GLY A 158 28.17 -61.48 16.88
CA GLY A 158 27.34 -62.40 17.66
C GLY A 158 27.62 -63.88 17.33
N HIS A 159 27.87 -64.20 16.05
CA HIS A 159 28.29 -65.55 15.64
C HIS A 159 29.73 -65.90 16.03
N ALA A 160 30.62 -64.91 16.15
CA ALA A 160 32.01 -65.10 16.56
C ALA A 160 32.14 -65.33 18.07
N GLU A 161 31.34 -64.66 18.91
CA GLU A 161 31.32 -64.87 20.37
C GLU A 161 30.82 -66.29 20.75
N GLY A 162 30.01 -66.92 19.91
CA GLY A 162 29.57 -68.31 20.10
C GLY A 162 30.64 -69.37 19.78
N LYS A 163 31.73 -69.01 19.10
CA LYS A 163 32.88 -69.90 18.85
C LYS A 163 33.93 -69.68 19.93
N ASN A 164 33.91 -70.55 20.94
CA ASN A 164 34.94 -70.66 21.98
C ASN A 164 36.35 -70.60 21.36
N ILE A 165 37.05 -69.48 21.54
CA ILE A 165 38.43 -69.30 21.09
C ILE A 165 39.30 -70.15 22.02
N ILE A 166 39.65 -71.35 21.58
CA ILE A 166 40.64 -72.19 22.26
C ILE A 166 41.99 -71.49 22.13
N SER A 167 42.49 -70.94 23.25
CA SER A 167 43.85 -70.41 23.34
C SER A 167 44.86 -71.54 23.08
N ILE A 168 45.45 -71.56 21.89
CA ILE A 168 46.61 -72.40 21.58
C ILE A 168 47.84 -71.71 22.17
N ARG A 169 47.99 -71.75 23.50
CA ARG A 169 49.27 -71.43 24.13
C ARG A 169 50.16 -72.67 23.96
N PRO A 170 51.29 -72.60 23.23
CA PRO A 170 52.17 -73.75 23.09
C PRO A 170 52.79 -74.04 24.46
N LYS A 171 52.58 -75.25 25.00
CA LYS A 171 53.33 -75.71 26.17
C LYS A 171 54.78 -75.90 25.74
N GLY A 172 55.64 -74.98 26.17
CA GLY A 172 57.08 -75.14 26.10
C GLY A 172 57.54 -76.30 26.98
N ASN A 173 58.46 -77.09 26.41
CA ASN A 173 59.28 -78.20 26.91
C ASN A 173 59.07 -78.68 28.35
#